data_AF-A0A7J8ET62-F1
#
_entry.id   AF-A0A7J8ET62-F1
#
_cell.length_a   1.000
_cell.length_b   1.000
_cell.length_c   1.000
_cell.angle_alpha   90.00
_cell.angle_beta   90.00
_cell.angle_gamma   90.00
#
_symmetry.space_group_name_H-M   'P 1'
#
loop_
_entity.id
_entity.type
_entity.pdbx_description
1 polymer ?
#
loop_
_entity_poly.entity_id
_entity_poly.type
_entity_poly.pdbx_seq_one_letter_code
_entity_poly.pdbx_strand_id
1 'polypeptide(L)'
;MLDLMRDIILATDLAHHLRIFKDLQKMAEVGYDPTNKQHHSLLLCLLMTSCDLSDQTKGWKTTRKIAELIYKEFFSQGDLEKAMGNRPMEMMDREKAYIPELQISFMEHIAMPIYKLLQDLFPKAAELYERVASNREHWTKVSHKFTIRGLPSNNSLDFLDEEYEVPELDGTGGPVNGCCSLDTE
;
A
#
# COMPACT_ATOMS: atom_id res chain seq x y z
N MET A 1 20.52 -24.46 -3.45
CA MET A 1 19.77 -23.70 -4.48
C MET A 1 18.34 -23.46 -4.03
N LEU A 2 17.60 -24.51 -3.62
CA LEU A 2 16.22 -24.37 -3.12
C LEU A 2 16.11 -23.51 -1.85
N ASP A 3 17.04 -23.62 -0.91
CA ASP A 3 17.03 -22.79 0.31
C ASP A 3 17.17 -21.30 -0.01
N LEU A 4 18.03 -20.94 -0.97
CA LEU A 4 18.21 -19.56 -1.39
C LEU A 4 16.93 -18.98 -2.00
N MET A 5 16.25 -19.76 -2.84
CA MET A 5 14.96 -19.34 -3.42
C MET A 5 13.90 -19.16 -2.34
N ARG A 6 13.80 -20.08 -1.39
CA ARG A 6 12.88 -19.97 -0.26
C ARG A 6 13.12 -18.68 0.51
N ASP A 7 14.37 -18.42 0.89
CA ASP A 7 14.71 -17.28 1.73
C ASP A 7 14.47 -15.94 0.98
N ILE A 8 14.75 -15.90 -0.33
CA ILE A 8 14.49 -14.72 -1.18
C ILE A 8 12.99 -14.49 -1.37
N ILE A 9 12.19 -15.54 -1.61
CA ILE A 9 10.73 -15.41 -1.75
C ILE A 9 10.12 -14.92 -0.44
N LEU A 10 10.55 -15.46 0.71
CA LEU A 10 10.06 -14.99 2.01
C LEU A 10 10.46 -13.53 2.30
N ALA A 11 11.52 -13.03 1.68
CA ALA A 11 11.94 -11.65 1.82
C ALA A 11 11.03 -10.64 1.09
N THR A 12 10.13 -11.07 0.20
CA THR A 12 9.14 -10.17 -0.44
C THR A 12 8.01 -9.78 0.50
N ASP A 13 7.83 -10.49 1.62
CA ASP A 13 6.92 -10.05 2.67
C ASP A 13 7.44 -8.75 3.32
N LEU A 14 6.73 -7.64 3.14
CA LEU A 14 7.09 -6.36 3.75
C LEU A 14 7.16 -6.44 5.28
N ALA A 15 6.39 -7.31 5.93
CA ALA A 15 6.52 -7.52 7.37
C ALA A 15 7.87 -8.14 7.72
N HIS A 16 8.39 -9.05 6.88
CA HIS A 16 9.76 -9.55 7.02
C HIS A 16 10.78 -8.44 6.81
N HIS A 17 10.63 -7.63 5.75
CA HIS A 17 11.51 -6.51 5.49
C HIS A 17 11.62 -5.55 6.69
N LEU A 18 10.47 -5.16 7.27
CA LEU A 18 10.41 -4.26 8.42
C LEU A 18 11.07 -4.87 9.68
N ARG A 19 10.98 -6.20 9.87
CA ARG A 19 11.66 -6.89 10.99
C ARG A 19 13.18 -6.79 10.89
N ILE A 20 13.74 -6.92 9.69
CA ILE A 20 15.20 -6.94 9.47
C ILE A 20 15.79 -5.55 9.14
N PHE A 21 14.96 -4.51 9.06
CA PHE A 21 15.37 -3.18 8.59
C PHE A 21 16.55 -2.59 9.40
N LYS A 22 16.56 -2.78 10.72
CA LYS A 22 17.68 -2.32 11.57
C LYS A 22 19.00 -3.03 11.26
N ASP A 23 18.95 -4.30 10.90
CA ASP A 23 20.14 -5.05 10.51
C ASP A 23 20.65 -4.61 9.13
N LEU A 24 19.75 -4.26 8.21
CA LEU A 24 20.09 -3.65 6.93
C LEU A 24 20.79 -2.30 7.12
N GLN A 25 20.25 -1.44 8.01
CA GLN A 25 20.88 -0.16 8.37
C GLN A 25 22.28 -0.38 8.93
N LYS A 26 22.42 -1.27 9.91
CA LYS A 26 23.71 -1.59 10.51
C LYS A 26 24.71 -2.09 9.46
N MET A 27 24.29 -2.97 8.55
CA MET A 27 25.13 -3.46 7.45
C MET A 27 25.60 -2.32 6.54
N ALA A 28 24.72 -1.38 6.19
CA ALA A 28 25.06 -0.21 5.39
C ALA A 28 26.04 0.73 6.12
N GLU A 29 25.85 0.95 7.43
CA GLU A 29 26.72 1.79 8.26
C GLU A 29 28.14 1.22 8.42
N VAL A 30 28.26 -0.09 8.70
CA VAL A 30 29.59 -0.72 8.88
C VAL A 30 30.27 -1.09 7.56
N GLY A 31 29.53 -1.09 6.46
CA GLY A 31 29.97 -1.53 5.14
C GLY A 31 29.72 -3.02 4.89
N TYR A 32 29.40 -3.34 3.63
CA TYR A 32 29.20 -4.71 3.19
C TYR A 32 30.50 -5.52 3.25
N ASP A 33 30.44 -6.73 3.82
CA ASP A 33 31.56 -7.66 3.94
C ASP A 33 31.22 -8.91 3.11
N PRO A 34 31.90 -9.14 1.97
CA PRO A 34 31.68 -10.31 1.12
C PRO A 34 32.07 -11.66 1.76
N THR A 35 32.70 -11.67 2.94
CA THR A 35 33.01 -12.92 3.66
C THR A 35 31.96 -13.25 4.71
N ASN A 36 31.13 -12.28 5.09
CA ASN A 36 30.09 -12.42 6.10
C ASN A 36 28.78 -12.97 5.49
N LYS A 37 28.47 -14.23 5.77
CA LYS A 37 27.25 -14.90 5.28
C LYS A 37 25.94 -14.18 5.65
N GLN A 38 25.91 -13.48 6.78
CA GLN A 38 24.75 -12.69 7.19
C GLN A 38 24.59 -11.47 6.29
N HIS A 39 25.69 -10.77 5.96
CA HIS A 39 25.65 -9.62 5.05
C HIS A 39 25.16 -10.06 3.66
N HIS A 40 25.60 -11.22 3.16
CA HIS A 40 25.07 -11.79 1.92
C HIS A 40 23.55 -11.99 1.96
N SER A 41 23.03 -12.59 3.03
CA SER A 41 21.59 -12.87 3.17
C SER A 41 20.78 -11.58 3.26
N LEU A 42 21.25 -10.61 4.05
CA LEU A 42 20.66 -9.28 4.20
C LEU A 42 20.64 -8.52 2.87
N LEU A 43 21.76 -8.54 2.13
CA LEU A 43 21.86 -7.89 0.83
C LEU A 43 20.87 -8.51 -0.17
N LEU A 44 20.73 -9.83 -0.21
CA LEU A 44 19.75 -10.50 -1.07
C LEU A 44 18.31 -10.09 -0.72
N CYS A 45 17.98 -9.98 0.57
CA CYS A 45 16.66 -9.48 0.99
C CYS A 45 16.41 -8.04 0.53
N LEU A 46 17.40 -7.15 0.68
CA LEU A 46 17.30 -5.77 0.24
C LEU A 46 17.14 -5.67 -1.29
N LEU A 47 17.94 -6.43 -2.04
CA LEU A 47 17.86 -6.46 -3.50
C LEU A 47 16.52 -6.99 -3.98
N MET A 48 16.01 -8.07 -3.35
CA MET A 48 14.69 -8.60 -3.69
C MET A 48 13.59 -7.57 -3.44
N THR A 49 13.60 -6.93 -2.27
CA THR A 49 12.60 -5.87 -1.96
C THR A 49 12.73 -4.69 -2.94
N SER A 50 13.95 -4.33 -3.31
CA SER A 50 14.21 -3.28 -4.31
C SER A 50 13.66 -3.64 -5.69
N CYS A 51 13.73 -4.91 -6.08
CA CYS A 51 13.12 -5.41 -7.32
C CYS A 51 11.59 -5.37 -7.24
N ASP A 52 11.03 -5.83 -6.12
CA ASP A 52 9.58 -5.89 -5.88
C ASP A 52 8.93 -4.49 -5.92
N LEU A 53 9.64 -3.47 -5.43
CA LEU A 53 9.19 -2.08 -5.44
C LEU A 53 9.75 -1.25 -6.60
N SER A 54 10.31 -1.90 -7.64
CA SER A 54 11.08 -1.21 -8.69
C SER A 54 10.25 -0.27 -9.56
N ASP A 55 8.93 -0.43 -9.60
CA ASP A 55 8.02 0.50 -10.28
C ASP A 55 8.12 1.94 -9.74
N GLN A 56 8.43 2.10 -8.46
CA GLN A 56 8.58 3.41 -7.82
C GLN A 56 9.82 4.18 -8.29
N THR A 57 10.78 3.48 -8.90
CA THR A 57 11.99 4.06 -9.51
C THR A 57 11.81 4.44 -10.98
N LYS A 58 10.58 4.34 -11.51
CA LYS A 58 10.28 4.72 -12.89
C LYS A 58 9.67 6.13 -12.91
N GLY A 59 9.32 6.62 -14.10
CA GLY A 59 8.69 7.93 -14.22
C GLY A 59 7.28 7.97 -13.63
N TRP A 60 6.81 9.17 -13.32
CA TRP A 60 5.47 9.43 -12.74
C TRP A 60 4.33 8.67 -13.42
N LYS A 61 4.34 8.57 -14.76
CA LYS A 61 3.29 7.86 -15.51
C LYS A 61 3.18 6.39 -15.10
N THR A 62 4.31 5.74 -14.85
CA THR A 62 4.37 4.34 -14.37
C THR A 62 3.85 4.26 -12.94
N THR A 63 4.42 5.05 -12.02
CA THR A 63 3.99 5.08 -10.61
C THR A 63 2.49 5.30 -10.45
N ARG A 64 1.93 6.26 -11.20
CA ARG A 64 0.48 6.52 -11.21
C ARG A 64 -0.31 5.31 -11.69
N LYS A 65 0.12 4.64 -12.77
CA LYS A 65 -0.59 3.48 -13.31
C LYS A 65 -0.53 2.29 -12.34
N ILE A 66 0.60 2.10 -11.68
CA ILE A 66 0.77 1.03 -10.70
C ILE A 66 -0.10 1.30 -9.46
N ALA A 67 -0.17 2.54 -8.97
CA ALA A 67 -1.10 2.89 -7.90
C ALA A 67 -2.55 2.59 -8.27
N GLU A 68 -3.00 2.93 -9.50
CA GLU A 68 -4.34 2.58 -9.99
C GLU A 68 -4.60 1.06 -9.94
N LEU A 69 -3.62 0.24 -10.34
CA LEU A 69 -3.75 -1.22 -10.32
C LEU A 69 -3.77 -1.78 -8.89
N ILE A 70 -2.89 -1.30 -8.01
CA ILE A 70 -2.83 -1.70 -6.60
C ILE A 70 -4.14 -1.39 -5.89
N TYR A 71 -4.65 -0.16 -6.00
CA TYR A 71 -5.90 0.19 -5.32
C TYR A 71 -7.11 -0.52 -5.91
N LYS A 72 -7.12 -0.83 -7.22
CA LYS A 72 -8.17 -1.67 -7.81
C LYS A 72 -8.19 -3.05 -7.16
N GLU A 73 -7.03 -3.65 -6.93
CA GLU A 73 -6.91 -4.94 -6.24
C GLU A 73 -7.32 -4.84 -4.77
N PHE A 74 -6.78 -3.86 -4.03
CA PHE A 74 -7.09 -3.63 -2.62
C PHE A 74 -8.57 -3.37 -2.37
N PHE A 75 -9.21 -2.57 -3.21
CA PHE A 75 -10.63 -2.30 -3.10
C PHE A 75 -11.48 -3.53 -3.43
N SER A 76 -11.05 -4.36 -4.39
CA SER A 76 -11.75 -5.63 -4.68
C SER A 76 -11.67 -6.59 -3.49
N GLN A 77 -10.53 -6.65 -2.80
CA GLN A 77 -10.41 -7.40 -1.55
C GLN A 77 -11.26 -6.79 -0.43
N GLY A 78 -11.23 -5.47 -0.25
CA GLY A 78 -12.00 -4.79 0.78
C GLY A 78 -13.51 -4.97 0.63
N ASP A 79 -14.02 -4.98 -0.61
CA ASP A 79 -15.44 -5.28 -0.88
C ASP A 79 -15.80 -6.72 -0.48
N LEU A 80 -14.91 -7.68 -0.75
CA LEU A 80 -15.10 -9.07 -0.32
C LEU A 80 -15.08 -9.19 1.20
N GLU A 81 -14.17 -8.48 1.88
CA GLU A 81 -14.11 -8.43 3.34
C GLU A 81 -15.41 -7.85 3.93
N LYS A 82 -15.94 -6.76 3.35
CA LYS A 82 -17.25 -6.19 3.74
C LYS A 82 -18.39 -7.18 3.54
N ALA A 83 -18.44 -7.86 2.39
CA ALA A 83 -19.47 -8.87 2.08
C ALA A 83 -19.44 -10.05 3.06
N MET A 84 -18.25 -10.37 3.62
CA MET A 84 -18.09 -11.37 4.67
C MET A 84 -18.40 -10.85 6.09
N GLY A 85 -18.82 -9.59 6.23
CA GLY A 85 -19.10 -8.96 7.53
C GLY A 85 -17.85 -8.47 8.28
N ASN A 86 -16.69 -8.43 7.63
CA ASN A 86 -15.46 -7.92 8.22
C ASN A 86 -15.27 -6.44 7.91
N ARG A 87 -14.58 -5.72 8.80
CA ARG A 87 -14.16 -4.34 8.53
C ARG A 87 -12.81 -4.35 7.81
N PRO A 88 -12.73 -3.91 6.54
CA PRO A 88 -11.46 -3.85 5.83
C PRO A 88 -10.52 -2.81 6.42
N MET A 89 -9.22 -2.97 6.15
CA MET A 89 -8.24 -1.92 6.42
C MET A 89 -8.57 -0.66 5.62
N GLU A 90 -8.22 0.51 6.13
CA GLU A 90 -8.55 1.79 5.47
C GLU A 90 -8.04 1.88 4.03
N MET A 91 -6.83 1.38 3.76
CA MET A 91 -6.27 1.34 2.40
C MET A 91 -6.99 0.39 1.42
N MET A 92 -7.83 -0.52 1.94
CA MET A 92 -8.66 -1.45 1.18
C MET A 92 -10.12 -1.00 1.11
N ASP A 93 -10.51 0.01 1.89
CA ASP A 93 -11.88 0.54 1.90
C ASP A 93 -12.02 1.68 0.89
N ARG A 94 -12.64 1.42 -0.27
CA ARG A 94 -12.81 2.41 -1.35
C ARG A 94 -13.58 3.67 -0.95
N GLU A 95 -14.36 3.61 0.13
CA GLU A 95 -15.13 4.75 0.64
C GLU A 95 -14.31 5.61 1.62
N LYS A 96 -13.17 5.12 2.11
CA LYS A 96 -12.34 5.80 3.12
C LYS A 96 -10.94 6.10 2.64
N ALA A 97 -10.41 5.29 1.72
CA ALA A 97 -9.04 5.40 1.25
C ALA A 97 -8.77 6.74 0.54
N TYR A 98 -7.92 7.57 1.15
CA TYR A 98 -7.40 8.76 0.49
C TYR A 98 -6.05 8.47 -0.17
N ILE A 99 -6.11 8.09 -1.46
CA ILE A 99 -4.96 7.58 -2.24
C ILE A 99 -3.70 8.45 -2.15
N PRO A 100 -3.75 9.80 -2.30
CA PRO A 100 -2.53 10.61 -2.24
C PRO A 100 -1.78 10.49 -0.92
N GLU A 101 -2.50 10.51 0.21
CA GLU A 101 -1.89 10.39 1.54
C GLU A 101 -1.32 9.00 1.78
N LEU A 102 -2.08 7.96 1.41
CA LEU A 102 -1.62 6.58 1.51
C LEU A 102 -0.37 6.32 0.67
N GLN A 103 -0.30 6.87 -0.55
CA GLN A 103 0.87 6.77 -1.42
C GLN A 103 2.07 7.55 -0.86
N ILE A 104 1.87 8.78 -0.37
CA ILE A 104 2.94 9.55 0.28
C ILE A 104 3.48 8.78 1.49
N SER A 105 2.59 8.27 2.35
CA SER A 105 2.96 7.49 3.52
C SER A 105 3.73 6.22 3.15
N PHE A 106 3.27 5.45 2.15
CA PHE A 106 3.98 4.29 1.64
C PHE A 106 5.38 4.65 1.13
N MET A 107 5.49 5.75 0.37
CA MET A 107 6.77 6.17 -0.18
C MET A 107 7.74 6.62 0.91
N GLU A 108 7.29 7.38 1.89
CA GLU A 108 8.14 7.89 2.98
C GLU A 108 8.61 6.81 3.95
N HIS A 109 7.71 5.89 4.31
CA HIS A 109 7.97 4.93 5.37
C HIS A 109 8.48 3.57 4.87
N ILE A 110 8.31 3.27 3.58
CA ILE A 110 8.70 1.97 3.00
C ILE A 110 9.66 2.18 1.82
N ALA A 111 9.20 2.79 0.72
CA ALA A 111 9.98 2.80 -0.52
C ALA A 111 11.27 3.64 -0.42
N MET A 112 11.19 4.88 0.05
CA MET A 112 12.36 5.78 0.16
C MET A 112 13.45 5.21 1.08
N PRO A 113 13.15 4.68 2.29
CA PRO A 113 14.15 4.03 3.14
C PRO A 113 14.88 2.86 2.46
N ILE A 114 14.16 2.04 1.70
CA ILE A 114 14.75 0.92 0.93
C ILE A 114 15.77 1.43 -0.08
N TYR A 115 15.39 2.41 -0.91
CA TYR A 115 16.29 2.95 -1.92
C TYR A 115 17.41 3.80 -1.33
N LYS A 116 17.21 4.38 -0.15
CA LYS A 116 18.27 5.06 0.59
C LYS A 116 19.34 4.08 1.05
N LEU A 117 18.94 2.93 1.62
CA LEU A 117 19.88 1.85 1.96
C LEU A 117 20.61 1.32 0.73
N LEU A 118 19.89 1.15 -0.38
CA LEU A 118 20.50 0.71 -1.63
C LEU A 118 21.53 1.71 -2.14
N GLN A 119 21.26 3.02 -2.05
CA GLN A 119 22.21 4.08 -2.38
C GLN A 119 23.43 4.06 -1.44
N ASP A 120 23.23 3.84 -0.15
CA ASP A 120 24.32 3.83 0.85
C ASP A 120 25.30 2.67 0.62
N LEU A 121 24.79 1.53 0.18
CA LEU A 121 25.60 0.37 -0.21
C LEU A 121 26.19 0.49 -1.62
N PHE A 122 25.44 1.10 -2.55
CA PHE A 122 25.81 1.25 -3.95
C PHE A 122 25.63 2.70 -4.39
N PRO A 123 26.68 3.55 -4.38
CA PRO A 123 26.55 4.97 -4.72
C PRO A 123 25.94 5.24 -6.10
N LYS A 124 26.11 4.31 -7.05
CA LYS A 124 25.50 4.38 -8.38
C LYS A 124 23.97 4.26 -8.37
N ALA A 125 23.38 3.72 -7.30
CA ALA A 125 21.93 3.60 -7.13
C ALA A 125 21.27 4.92 -6.65
N ALA A 126 22.04 6.01 -6.48
CA ALA A 126 21.50 7.31 -6.07
C ALA A 126 20.35 7.79 -6.98
N GLU A 127 20.43 7.55 -8.29
CA GLU A 127 19.35 7.94 -9.21
C GLU A 127 18.00 7.26 -8.91
N LEU A 128 18.02 6.07 -8.31
CA LEU A 128 16.82 5.32 -7.95
C LEU A 128 16.13 5.99 -6.75
N TYR A 129 16.89 6.34 -5.72
CA TYR A 129 16.39 7.07 -4.55
C TYR A 129 15.83 8.44 -4.96
N GLU A 130 16.59 9.22 -5.75
CA GLU A 130 16.15 10.53 -6.23
C GLU A 130 14.88 10.44 -7.06
N ARG A 131 14.70 9.38 -7.86
CA ARG A 131 13.47 9.16 -8.62
C ARG A 131 12.28 8.90 -7.71
N VAL A 132 12.44 8.06 -6.69
CA VAL A 132 11.39 7.75 -5.72
C VAL A 132 11.02 9.00 -4.93
N ALA A 133 12.00 9.77 -4.46
CA ALA A 133 11.76 11.07 -3.81
C ALA A 133 11.01 12.04 -4.73
N SER A 134 11.40 12.13 -6.01
CA SER A 134 10.71 12.95 -7.01
C SER A 134 9.25 12.51 -7.26
N ASN A 135 8.98 11.21 -7.24
CA ASN A 135 7.62 10.67 -7.38
C ASN A 135 6.77 10.95 -6.13
N ARG A 136 7.36 10.90 -4.92
CA ARG A 136 6.70 11.33 -3.67
C ARG A 136 6.29 12.79 -3.75
N GLU A 137 7.17 13.67 -4.21
CA GLU A 137 6.84 15.08 -4.43
C GLU A 137 5.73 15.29 -5.47
N HIS A 138 5.66 14.45 -6.50
CA HIS A 138 4.55 14.50 -7.46
C HIS A 138 3.21 14.16 -6.80
N TRP A 139 3.16 13.16 -5.92
CA TRP A 139 1.94 12.86 -5.16
C TRP A 139 1.48 14.05 -4.32
N THR A 140 2.39 14.72 -3.63
CA THR A 140 2.09 15.97 -2.90
C THR A 140 1.51 17.04 -3.84
N LYS A 141 2.12 17.24 -5.01
CA LYS A 141 1.67 18.22 -6.00
C LYS A 141 0.29 17.92 -6.56
N VAL A 142 -0.07 16.65 -6.75
CA VAL A 142 -1.38 16.26 -7.32
C VAL A 142 -2.46 16.00 -6.28
N SER A 143 -2.12 15.94 -4.98
CA SER A 143 -3.06 15.64 -3.90
C SER A 143 -4.31 16.54 -3.94
N HIS A 144 -4.14 17.84 -4.18
CA HIS A 144 -5.25 18.79 -4.28
C HIS A 144 -6.30 18.46 -5.37
N LYS A 145 -5.95 17.62 -6.37
CA LYS A 145 -6.86 17.21 -7.45
C LYS A 145 -7.86 16.15 -7.01
N PHE A 146 -7.66 15.52 -5.85
CA PHE A 146 -8.59 14.54 -5.28
C PHE A 146 -9.69 15.22 -4.46
N THR A 147 -9.60 16.52 -4.22
CA THR A 147 -10.71 17.34 -3.71
C THR A 147 -11.48 17.92 -4.88
N ILE A 148 -12.77 17.60 -5.00
CA ILE A 148 -13.64 18.25 -5.99
C ILE A 148 -13.74 19.74 -5.62
N ARG A 149 -13.26 20.61 -6.52
CA ARG A 149 -13.41 22.07 -6.42
C ARG A 149 -14.30 22.55 -7.55
N GLY A 150 -15.42 23.18 -7.20
CA GLY A 150 -16.46 23.53 -8.17
C GLY A 150 -17.36 22.33 -8.50
N LEU A 151 -18.02 22.37 -9.65
CA LEU A 151 -18.84 21.26 -10.11
C LEU A 151 -17.96 20.15 -10.72
N PRO A 152 -18.38 18.87 -10.61
CA PRO A 152 -17.77 17.78 -11.38
C PRO A 152 -17.91 18.02 -12.89
N SER A 153 -17.20 17.23 -13.71
CA SER A 153 -17.17 17.41 -15.17
C SER A 153 -18.53 17.25 -15.87
N ASN A 154 -19.52 16.63 -15.23
CA ASN A 154 -20.89 16.52 -15.70
C ASN A 154 -21.77 17.74 -15.34
N ASN A 155 -21.19 18.78 -14.71
CA ASN A 155 -21.87 19.98 -14.23
C ASN A 155 -23.08 19.71 -13.32
N SER A 156 -23.09 18.58 -12.61
CA SER A 156 -24.20 18.17 -11.75
C SER A 156 -23.74 17.85 -10.33
N LEU A 157 -24.64 18.07 -9.38
CA LEU A 157 -24.49 17.65 -7.99
C LEU A 157 -25.26 16.35 -7.69
N ASP A 158 -25.76 15.64 -8.70
CA ASP A 158 -26.53 14.38 -8.52
C ASP A 158 -25.77 13.32 -7.71
N PHE A 159 -24.44 13.37 -7.67
CA PHE A 159 -23.62 12.50 -6.81
C PHE A 159 -23.88 12.70 -5.30
N LEU A 160 -24.52 13.80 -4.90
CA LEU A 160 -24.99 14.03 -3.52
C LEU A 160 -26.27 13.24 -3.22
N ASP A 161 -27.04 12.90 -4.26
CA ASP A 161 -28.27 12.12 -4.20
C ASP A 161 -28.00 10.62 -4.41
N GLU A 162 -26.78 10.23 -4.78
CA GLU A 162 -26.34 8.83 -4.72
C GLU A 162 -26.42 8.36 -3.25
N GLU A 163 -27.50 7.67 -2.91
CA GLU A 163 -27.65 7.02 -1.61
C GLU A 163 -26.45 6.09 -1.40
N TYR A 164 -25.88 6.15 -0.20
CA TYR A 164 -24.86 5.22 0.23
C TYR A 164 -25.50 3.82 0.25
N GLU A 165 -25.34 3.05 -0.82
CA GLU A 165 -25.81 1.67 -0.89
C GLU A 165 -25.09 0.87 0.20
N VAL A 166 -25.75 0.69 1.33
CA VAL A 166 -25.36 -0.32 2.31
C VAL A 166 -25.66 -1.66 1.63
N PRO A 167 -24.68 -2.53 1.36
CA PRO A 167 -24.95 -3.81 0.73
C PRO A 167 -25.92 -4.58 1.63
N GLU A 168 -27.14 -4.83 1.13
CA GLU A 168 -28.12 -5.66 1.82
C GLU A 168 -27.49 -7.04 2.03
N LEU A 169 -27.32 -7.42 3.31
CA LEU A 169 -27.00 -8.80 3.67
C LEU A 169 -28.18 -9.66 3.23
N ASP A 170 -27.95 -10.43 2.17
CA ASP A 170 -28.92 -11.31 1.52
C ASP A 170 -29.64 -12.19 2.56
N GLY A 171 -30.84 -11.75 2.94
CA GLY A 171 -31.63 -12.29 4.04
C GLY A 171 -32.38 -13.55 3.63
N THR A 172 -31.70 -14.69 3.65
CA THR A 172 -32.39 -15.99 3.79
C THR A 172 -32.60 -16.29 5.27
N GLY A 173 -33.79 -15.96 5.81
CA GLY A 173 -34.00 -16.17 7.24
C GLY A 173 -35.37 -15.90 7.86
N GLY A 174 -36.48 -16.28 7.23
CA GLY A 174 -37.75 -16.67 7.90
C GLY A 174 -38.54 -15.61 8.70
N PRO A 175 -39.85 -15.84 8.94
CA PRO A 175 -40.71 -14.86 9.61
C PRO A 175 -40.48 -14.90 11.13
N VAL A 176 -40.05 -13.78 11.72
CA VAL A 176 -40.08 -13.61 13.16
C VAL A 176 -41.50 -13.26 13.57
N ASN A 177 -42.14 -14.23 14.22
CA ASN A 177 -43.45 -14.15 14.85
C ASN A 177 -43.61 -12.89 15.70
N GLY A 178 -44.83 -12.35 15.66
CA GLY A 178 -45.26 -11.27 16.53
C GLY A 178 -45.48 -11.68 17.99
N CYS A 179 -45.97 -10.67 18.71
CA CYS A 179 -46.46 -10.69 20.08
C CYS A 179 -45.37 -10.61 21.17
N CYS A 180 -45.20 -9.42 21.73
CA CYS A 180 -45.75 -9.13 23.06
C CYS A 180 -45.69 -7.63 23.31
N SER A 181 -46.86 -6.99 23.23
CA SER A 181 -47.17 -5.80 24.01
C SER A 181 -47.05 -6.17 25.49
N LEU A 182 -46.30 -5.39 26.26
CA LEU A 182 -46.53 -5.24 27.69
C LEU A 182 -46.45 -3.73 27.97
N ASP A 183 -47.62 -3.19 28.23
CA ASP A 183 -47.85 -1.84 28.71
C ASP A 183 -47.14 -1.60 30.05
N THR A 184 -46.78 -0.34 30.26
CA THR A 184 -46.46 0.29 31.54
C THR A 184 -47.71 0.39 32.45
N GLU A 185 -47.49 0.23 33.76
CA GLU A 185 -48.39 0.50 34.90
C GLU A 185 -49.63 -0.40 35.10
#